data_AF-A0A353YAB3-F1
#
_entry.id   AF-A0A353YAB3-F1
#
_cell.length_a   1.000
_cell.length_b   1.000
_cell.length_c   1.000
_cell.angle_alpha   90.00
_cell.angle_beta   90.00
_cell.angle_gamma   90.00
#
_symmetry.space_group_name_H-M   'P 1'
#
loop_
_entity.id
_entity.type
_entity.pdbx_description
1 polymer ?
#
loop_
_entity_poly.entity_id
_entity_poly.type
_entity_poly.pdbx_seq_one_letter_code
_entity_poly.pdbx_strand_id
1 'polypeptide(L)'
;MQAPHTLPAERPAVQLPVMLVAEVQDSLLVVVHDLARLDGLLAHTMNNLMERFTTALHNLDDPAQAGPAAIEEARNALRAAVTELQFQDMASQLIVHTSKVLQGCAYRLASESMGQEDGEAVPFVEEVPERPNPVTQDEMDAGSIELF
;
A
#
# COMPACT_ATOMS: atom_id res chain seq x y z
N MET A 1 -53.10 31.32 -22.71
CA MET A 1 -52.48 30.03 -23.08
C MET A 1 -51.12 29.98 -22.41
N GLN A 2 -50.91 29.03 -21.50
CA GLN A 2 -49.70 28.91 -20.67
C GLN A 2 -48.71 27.99 -21.40
N ALA A 3 -47.48 28.44 -21.59
CA ALA A 3 -46.44 27.67 -22.27
C ALA A 3 -46.09 26.40 -21.47
N PRO A 4 -45.77 25.26 -22.12
CA PRO A 4 -45.40 24.05 -21.41
C PRO A 4 -44.05 24.26 -20.72
N HIS A 5 -44.00 23.99 -19.41
CA HIS A 5 -42.76 23.88 -18.67
C HIS A 5 -41.97 22.67 -19.20
N THR A 6 -40.95 22.93 -20.01
CA THR A 6 -39.94 21.92 -20.36
C THR A 6 -39.11 21.63 -19.11
N LEU A 7 -39.29 20.45 -18.53
CA LEU A 7 -38.39 19.91 -17.50
C LEU A 7 -36.96 19.86 -18.08
N PRO A 8 -35.92 20.25 -17.32
CA PRO A 8 -34.54 20.09 -17.78
C PRO A 8 -34.27 18.61 -18.04
N ALA A 9 -33.64 18.30 -19.19
CA ALA A 9 -33.29 16.94 -19.55
C ALA A 9 -32.44 16.30 -18.43
N GLU A 10 -32.95 15.22 -17.83
CA GLU A 10 -32.24 14.49 -16.78
C GLU A 10 -30.91 13.99 -17.35
N ARG A 11 -29.82 14.25 -16.61
CA ARG A 11 -28.49 13.74 -16.97
C ARG A 11 -28.50 12.22 -16.78
N PRO A 12 -27.81 11.45 -17.65
CA PRO A 12 -27.63 10.02 -17.43
C PRO A 12 -27.05 9.77 -16.03
N ALA A 13 -27.70 8.92 -15.25
CA ALA A 13 -27.32 8.58 -13.88
C ALA A 13 -27.50 7.08 -13.63
N VAL A 14 -26.65 6.52 -12.76
CA VAL A 14 -26.75 5.14 -12.27
C VAL A 14 -27.29 5.18 -10.85
N GLN A 15 -28.30 4.36 -10.58
CA GLN A 15 -28.87 4.22 -9.24
C GLN A 15 -28.14 3.08 -8.52
N LEU A 16 -27.42 3.41 -7.44
CA LEU A 16 -26.69 2.43 -6.62
C LEU A 16 -27.30 2.32 -5.22
N PRO A 17 -27.30 1.14 -4.59
CA PRO A 17 -27.67 0.98 -3.18
C PRO A 17 -26.75 1.81 -2.27
N VAL A 18 -27.32 2.52 -1.29
CA VAL A 18 -26.54 3.36 -0.36
C VAL A 18 -25.52 2.54 0.44
N MET A 19 -25.87 1.31 0.82
CA MET A 19 -24.96 0.41 1.55
C MET A 19 -23.72 0.05 0.72
N LEU A 20 -23.88 -0.23 -0.58
CA LEU A 20 -22.76 -0.47 -1.49
C LEU A 20 -21.83 0.74 -1.54
N VAL A 21 -22.39 1.95 -1.64
CA VAL A 21 -21.59 3.18 -1.68
C VAL A 21 -20.79 3.36 -0.39
N ALA A 22 -21.40 3.07 0.77
CA ALA A 22 -20.71 3.12 2.06
C ALA A 22 -19.58 2.09 2.14
N GLU A 23 -19.82 0.84 1.74
CA GLU A 23 -18.80 -0.22 1.76
C GLU A 23 -17.62 0.07 0.82
N VAL A 24 -17.89 0.62 -0.36
CA VAL A 24 -16.85 1.06 -1.29
C VAL A 24 -16.08 2.24 -0.70
N GLN A 25 -16.76 3.21 -0.09
CA GLN A 25 -16.11 4.32 0.60
C GLN A 25 -15.17 3.84 1.71
N ASP A 26 -15.63 2.92 2.57
CA ASP A 26 -14.83 2.36 3.66
C ASP A 26 -13.61 1.61 3.11
N SER A 27 -13.80 0.81 2.06
CA SER A 27 -12.70 0.11 1.38
C SER A 27 -11.67 1.09 0.79
N LEU A 28 -12.11 2.20 0.20
CA LEU A 28 -11.22 3.23 -0.33
C LEU A 28 -10.48 3.98 0.79
N LEU A 29 -11.09 4.18 1.95
CA LEU A 29 -10.41 4.76 3.12
C LEU A 29 -9.28 3.85 3.64
N VAL A 30 -9.47 2.53 3.62
CA VAL A 30 -8.41 1.56 3.91
C VAL A 30 -7.24 1.72 2.93
N VAL A 31 -7.52 1.82 1.63
CA VAL A 31 -6.48 2.06 0.61
C VAL A 31 -5.72 3.36 0.87
N VAL A 32 -6.41 4.44 1.23
CA VAL A 32 -5.74 5.71 1.56
C VAL A 32 -4.79 5.55 2.75
N HIS A 33 -5.20 4.81 3.78
CA HIS A 33 -4.36 4.53 4.94
C HIS A 33 -3.14 3.67 4.57
N ASP A 34 -3.33 2.62 3.78
CA ASP A 34 -2.24 1.74 3.34
C ASP A 34 -1.21 2.48 2.47
N LEU A 35 -1.67 3.36 1.58
CA LEU A 35 -0.79 4.20 0.76
C LEU A 35 0.00 5.19 1.62
N ALA A 36 -0.63 5.81 2.63
CA ALA A 36 0.06 6.69 3.56
C ALA A 36 1.10 5.94 4.40
N ARG A 37 0.79 4.70 4.80
CA ARG A 37 1.74 3.82 5.48
C ARG A 37 2.90 3.44 4.58
N LEU A 38 2.64 3.09 3.33
CA LEU A 38 3.67 2.75 2.35
C LEU A 38 4.62 3.93 2.14
N ASP A 39 4.09 5.15 2.00
CA ASP A 39 4.90 6.37 1.88
C ASP A 39 5.81 6.58 3.09
N GLY A 40 5.25 6.47 4.31
CA GLY A 40 6.02 6.58 5.56
C GLY A 40 7.13 5.52 5.68
N LEU A 41 6.81 4.26 5.32
CA LEU A 41 7.78 3.16 5.32
C LEU A 41 8.91 3.42 4.32
N LEU A 42 8.58 3.83 3.10
CA LEU A 42 9.58 4.14 2.06
C LEU A 42 10.50 5.29 2.51
N ALA A 43 9.93 6.39 3.01
CA ALA A 43 10.69 7.54 3.45
C ALA A 43 11.64 7.19 4.60
N HIS A 44 11.15 6.47 5.61
CA HIS A 44 11.96 6.06 6.75
C HIS A 44 13.11 5.14 6.32
N THR A 45 12.82 4.09 5.57
CA THR A 45 13.85 3.12 5.18
C THR A 45 14.87 3.70 4.21
N MET A 46 14.45 4.56 3.27
CA MET A 46 15.40 5.25 2.38
C MET A 46 16.37 6.14 3.15
N ASN A 47 15.90 6.85 4.18
CA ASN A 47 16.76 7.66 5.04
C ASN A 47 17.78 6.79 5.79
N ASN A 48 17.31 5.70 6.43
CA ASN A 48 18.19 4.77 7.15
C ASN A 48 19.22 4.12 6.23
N LEU A 49 18.82 3.68 5.04
CA LEU A 49 19.72 3.09 4.04
C LEU A 49 20.81 4.09 3.62
N MET A 50 20.43 5.33 3.33
CA MET A 50 21.35 6.38 2.93
C MET A 50 22.35 6.72 4.03
N GLU A 51 21.91 6.80 5.28
CA GLU A 51 22.79 7.01 6.44
C GLU A 51 23.78 5.85 6.61
N ARG A 52 23.30 4.61 6.54
CA ARG A 52 24.13 3.40 6.71
C ARG A 52 25.16 3.25 5.59
N PHE A 53 24.76 3.46 4.33
CA PHE A 53 25.70 3.41 3.21
C PHE A 53 26.73 4.53 3.26
N THR A 54 26.32 5.75 3.67
CA THR A 54 27.24 6.88 3.83
C THR A 54 28.25 6.60 4.95
N THR A 55 27.79 6.04 6.08
CA THR A 55 28.65 5.62 7.19
C THR A 55 29.65 4.54 6.76
N ALA A 56 29.20 3.53 6.01
CA ALA A 56 30.06 2.49 5.48
C ALA A 56 31.11 3.07 4.51
N LEU A 57 30.70 3.99 3.63
CA LEU A 57 31.61 4.64 2.68
C LEU A 57 32.67 5.48 3.41
N HIS A 58 32.27 6.30 4.37
CA HIS A 58 33.18 7.13 5.16
C HIS A 58 34.23 6.29 5.91
N ASN A 59 33.83 5.16 6.49
CA ASN A 59 34.74 4.25 7.18
C ASN A 59 35.73 3.53 6.24
N LEU A 60 35.49 3.56 4.93
CA LEU A 60 36.31 2.93 3.90
C LEU A 60 36.99 3.95 2.96
N ASP A 61 36.89 5.24 3.25
CA ASP A 61 37.28 6.33 2.33
C ASP A 61 38.79 6.33 2.02
N ASP A 62 39.63 5.93 2.99
CA ASP A 62 41.05 5.62 2.78
C ASP A 62 41.36 4.16 3.13
N PRO A 63 41.35 3.24 2.14
CA PRO A 63 41.62 1.82 2.37
C PRO A 63 43.03 1.54 2.91
N ALA A 64 43.99 2.44 2.69
CA ALA A 64 45.36 2.26 3.18
C ALA A 64 45.50 2.65 4.66
N GLN A 65 44.57 3.46 5.18
CA GLN A 65 44.52 3.89 6.59
C GLN A 65 43.37 3.25 7.37
N ALA A 66 42.44 2.57 6.71
CA ALA A 66 41.34 1.86 7.34
C ALA A 66 41.85 0.72 8.24
N GLY A 67 41.94 1.00 9.55
CA GLY A 67 42.29 0.01 10.55
C GLY A 67 41.19 -1.05 10.73
N PRO A 68 41.48 -2.15 11.45
CA PRO A 68 40.52 -3.23 11.71
C PRO A 68 39.17 -2.76 12.30
N ALA A 69 39.20 -1.70 13.13
CA ALA A 69 37.99 -1.13 13.73
C ALA A 69 37.07 -0.46 12.69
N ALA A 70 37.62 0.40 11.83
CA ALA A 70 36.86 1.06 10.77
C ALA A 70 36.24 0.04 9.80
N ILE A 71 36.98 -1.02 9.48
CA ILE A 71 36.50 -2.13 8.66
C ILE A 71 35.31 -2.84 9.34
N GLU A 72 35.35 -3.08 10.65
CA GLU A 72 34.24 -3.72 11.36
C GLU A 72 33.02 -2.80 11.46
N GLU A 73 33.20 -1.50 11.69
CA GLU A 73 32.11 -0.52 11.67
C GLU A 73 31.45 -0.43 10.30
N ALA A 74 32.21 -0.43 9.21
CA ALA A 74 31.67 -0.50 7.86
C ALA A 74 30.87 -1.79 7.62
N ARG A 75 31.36 -2.95 8.09
CA ARG A 75 30.60 -4.21 8.02
C ARG A 75 29.30 -4.15 8.79
N ASN A 76 29.31 -3.56 10.00
CA ASN A 76 28.11 -3.42 10.81
C ASN A 76 27.08 -2.50 10.14
N ALA A 77 27.52 -1.37 9.58
CA ALA A 77 26.66 -0.48 8.81
C ALA A 77 26.05 -1.19 7.60
N LEU A 78 26.82 -2.00 6.88
CA LEU A 78 26.31 -2.78 5.74
C LEU A 78 25.36 -3.90 6.17
N ARG A 79 25.63 -4.63 7.26
CA ARG A 79 24.71 -5.63 7.82
C ARG A 79 23.38 -4.99 8.18
N ALA A 80 23.43 -3.83 8.84
CA ALA A 80 22.25 -3.06 9.18
C ALA A 80 21.52 -2.58 7.89
N ALA A 81 22.23 -2.13 6.85
CA ALA A 81 21.60 -1.76 5.58
C ALA A 81 20.88 -2.96 4.92
N VAL A 82 21.45 -4.17 5.00
CA VAL A 82 20.79 -5.39 4.52
C VAL A 82 19.50 -5.67 5.30
N THR A 83 19.49 -5.45 6.62
CA THR A 83 18.27 -5.54 7.44
C THR A 83 17.24 -4.50 7.00
N GLU A 84 17.63 -3.25 6.74
CA GLU A 84 16.70 -2.25 6.22
C GLU A 84 16.05 -2.69 4.92
N LEU A 85 16.80 -3.30 3.98
CA LEU A 85 16.25 -3.77 2.71
C LEU A 85 15.10 -4.78 2.86
N GLN A 86 14.91 -5.39 4.04
CA GLN A 86 13.78 -6.28 4.33
C GLN A 86 12.43 -5.54 4.30
N PHE A 87 12.39 -4.20 4.41
CA PHE A 87 11.16 -3.42 4.21
C PHE A 87 10.53 -3.61 2.81
N GLN A 88 11.30 -4.09 1.83
CA GLN A 88 10.79 -4.37 0.49
C GLN A 88 9.68 -5.42 0.52
N ASP A 89 9.78 -6.41 1.40
CA ASP A 89 8.74 -7.41 1.58
C ASP A 89 7.45 -6.77 2.09
N MET A 90 7.56 -5.95 3.14
CA MET A 90 6.43 -5.18 3.71
C MET A 90 5.78 -4.25 2.68
N ALA A 91 6.59 -3.53 1.88
CA ALA A 91 6.11 -2.67 0.82
C ALA A 91 5.34 -3.47 -0.26
N SER A 92 5.87 -4.64 -0.62
CA SER A 92 5.23 -5.52 -1.62
C SER A 92 3.90 -6.05 -1.12
N GLN A 93 3.81 -6.46 0.15
CA GLN A 93 2.56 -6.88 0.77
C GLN A 93 1.51 -5.76 0.76
N LEU A 94 1.87 -4.53 1.15
CA LEU A 94 0.95 -3.37 1.13
C LEU A 94 0.46 -3.03 -0.29
N ILE A 95 1.33 -3.12 -1.30
CA ILE A 95 0.96 -2.88 -2.70
C ILE A 95 -0.02 -3.96 -3.19
N VAL A 96 0.24 -5.23 -2.89
CA VAL A 96 -0.66 -6.35 -3.24
C VAL A 96 -2.01 -6.17 -2.56
N HIS A 97 -2.02 -5.87 -1.26
CA HIS A 97 -3.23 -5.60 -0.49
C HIS A 97 -4.06 -4.47 -1.12
N THR A 98 -3.43 -3.30 -1.30
CA THR A 98 -4.04 -2.12 -1.91
C THR A 98 -4.64 -2.43 -3.28
N SER A 99 -3.91 -3.17 -4.11
CA SER A 99 -4.34 -3.56 -5.46
C SER A 99 -5.59 -4.45 -5.41
N LYS A 100 -5.62 -5.44 -4.51
CA LYS A 100 -6.78 -6.32 -4.32
C LYS A 100 -8.01 -5.54 -3.84
N VAL A 101 -7.85 -4.64 -2.87
CA VAL A 101 -8.97 -3.82 -2.35
C VAL A 101 -9.53 -2.91 -3.43
N LEU A 102 -8.67 -2.23 -4.21
CA LEU A 102 -9.09 -1.40 -5.34
C LEU A 102 -9.81 -2.20 -6.42
N GLN A 103 -9.28 -3.37 -6.76
CA GLN A 103 -9.89 -4.27 -7.74
C GLN A 103 -11.27 -4.75 -7.26
N GLY A 104 -11.41 -5.12 -5.98
CA GLY A 104 -12.69 -5.47 -5.38
C GLY A 104 -13.70 -4.33 -5.41
N CYS A 105 -13.27 -3.09 -5.17
CA CYS A 105 -14.13 -1.90 -5.33
C CYS A 105 -14.60 -1.73 -6.78
N ALA A 106 -13.69 -1.86 -7.75
CA ALA A 106 -14.03 -1.75 -9.16
C ALA A 106 -15.03 -2.82 -9.61
N TYR A 107 -14.86 -4.07 -9.18
CA TYR A 107 -15.79 -5.14 -9.51
C TYR A 107 -17.16 -4.97 -8.88
N ARG A 108 -17.24 -4.58 -7.60
CA ARG A 108 -18.52 -4.32 -6.93
C ARG A 108 -19.28 -3.18 -7.62
N LEU A 109 -18.58 -2.10 -7.98
CA LEU A 109 -19.18 -1.01 -8.75
C LEU A 109 -19.66 -1.46 -10.13
N ALA A 110 -18.86 -2.24 -10.87
CA ALA A 110 -19.25 -2.74 -12.19
C ALA A 110 -20.48 -3.65 -12.12
N SER A 111 -20.48 -4.62 -11.20
CA SER A 111 -21.58 -5.57 -11.01
C SER A 111 -22.92 -4.87 -10.71
N GLU A 112 -22.90 -3.87 -9.85
CA GLU A 112 -24.12 -3.17 -9.40
C GLU A 112 -24.57 -2.07 -10.36
N SER A 113 -23.65 -1.48 -11.13
CA SER A 113 -23.97 -0.43 -12.09
C SER A 113 -24.40 -0.93 -13.47
N MET A 114 -23.91 -2.09 -13.91
CA MET A 114 -24.14 -2.62 -15.26
C MET A 114 -25.19 -3.75 -15.29
N GLY A 115 -25.59 -4.29 -14.13
CA GLY A 115 -26.52 -5.42 -14.03
C GLY A 115 -25.90 -6.75 -14.47
N GLN A 116 -26.55 -7.88 -14.16
CA GLN A 116 -26.17 -9.19 -14.69
C GLN A 116 -26.54 -9.26 -16.18
N GLU A 117 -25.70 -8.74 -17.06
CA GLU A 117 -25.76 -9.15 -18.46
C GLU A 117 -25.16 -10.56 -18.58
N ASP A 118 -25.92 -11.48 -19.15
CA ASP A 118 -25.56 -12.88 -19.38
C ASP A 118 -24.22 -12.99 -20.13
N GLY A 119 -23.12 -13.26 -19.40
CA GLY A 119 -21.87 -13.68 -20.02
C GLY A 119 -20.63 -13.23 -19.28
N GLU A 120 -20.03 -14.19 -18.56
CA GLU A 120 -18.77 -14.10 -17.81
C GLU A 120 -18.84 -13.27 -16.52
N ALA A 121 -19.26 -13.95 -15.45
CA ALA A 121 -18.93 -13.54 -14.09
C ALA A 121 -17.41 -13.34 -13.99
N VAL A 122 -16.99 -12.09 -13.80
CA VAL A 122 -15.59 -11.76 -13.60
C VAL A 122 -15.12 -12.50 -12.33
N PRO A 123 -13.98 -13.21 -12.35
CA PRO A 123 -13.57 -14.04 -11.23
C PRO A 123 -13.56 -13.21 -9.95
N PHE A 124 -14.41 -13.62 -9.00
CA PHE A 124 -14.45 -13.08 -7.66
C PHE A 124 -13.04 -13.19 -7.08
N VAL A 125 -12.36 -12.06 -6.89
CA VAL A 125 -11.04 -12.07 -6.27
C VAL A 125 -11.23 -12.43 -4.81
N GLU A 126 -10.60 -13.54 -4.44
CA GLU A 126 -10.51 -14.14 -3.11
C GLU A 126 -10.25 -13.09 -2.01
N GLU A 127 -11.04 -13.22 -0.94
CA GLU A 127 -10.95 -12.60 0.39
C GLU A 127 -10.37 -11.17 0.43
N VAL A 128 -11.28 -10.19 0.51
CA VAL A 128 -10.93 -8.87 1.05
C VAL A 128 -10.48 -9.07 2.50
N PRO A 129 -9.25 -8.70 2.87
CA PRO A 129 -8.71 -8.97 4.19
C PRO A 129 -9.59 -8.34 5.28
N GLU A 130 -10.05 -9.16 6.23
CA GLU A 130 -11.08 -8.79 7.21
C GLU A 130 -10.62 -7.76 8.25
N ARG A 131 -9.30 -7.53 8.40
CA ARG A 131 -8.77 -6.72 9.49
C ARG A 131 -8.09 -5.45 9.00
N PRO A 132 -8.57 -4.27 9.44
CA PRO A 132 -8.12 -2.97 8.94
C PRO A 132 -6.78 -2.50 9.53
N ASN A 133 -6.07 -3.32 10.31
CA ASN A 133 -4.89 -2.80 11.01
C ASN A 133 -3.84 -3.87 11.31
N PRO A 134 -2.69 -3.85 10.60
CA PRO A 134 -1.57 -4.69 10.93
C PRO A 134 -0.44 -3.91 11.59
N VAL A 135 0.04 -4.44 12.71
CA VAL A 135 1.41 -4.31 13.19
C VAL A 135 1.79 -3.00 13.89
N THR A 136 1.93 -3.09 15.22
CA THR A 136 2.61 -2.11 16.08
C THR A 136 4.12 -2.26 15.99
N GLN A 137 4.90 -1.20 16.24
CA GLN A 137 6.38 -1.23 16.14
C GLN A 137 7.04 -2.42 16.87
N ASP A 138 6.44 -2.88 17.97
CA ASP A 138 6.93 -4.00 18.78
C ASP A 138 7.01 -5.34 18.01
N GLU A 139 6.29 -5.48 16.90
CA GLU A 139 6.29 -6.69 16.06
C GLU A 139 7.35 -6.63 14.93
N MET A 140 7.90 -5.44 14.61
CA MET A 140 9.02 -5.32 13.64
C MET A 140 10.33 -5.92 14.18
N ASP A 141 10.56 -5.85 15.49
CA ASP A 141 11.80 -6.31 16.12
C ASP A 141 11.95 -7.85 16.12
N ALA A 142 10.87 -8.59 15.83
CA ALA A 142 10.84 -10.06 15.86
C ALA A 142 11.27 -10.75 14.54
N GLY A 143 11.51 -9.99 13.46
CA GLY A 143 12.12 -10.51 12.23
C GLY A 143 11.23 -11.39 11.32
N SER A 144 9.94 -11.50 11.59
CA SER A 144 8.94 -12.09 10.67
C SER A 144 7.61 -11.38 10.88
N ILE A 145 7.20 -10.57 9.90
CA ILE A 145 5.94 -9.82 9.94
C ILE A 145 5.04 -10.35 8.83
N GLU A 146 3.94 -11.00 9.20
CA GLU A 146 2.80 -11.16 8.30
C GLU A 146 1.94 -9.90 8.44
N LEU A 147 1.83 -9.11 7.37
CA LEU A 147 0.97 -7.93 7.42
C LEU A 147 -0.52 -8.30 7.26
N PHE A 148 -0.87 -9.54 6.87
CA PHE A 148 -2.26 -10.01 6.73
C PHE A 148 -2.31 -11.53 6.76
#